data_AF-A0A2N3H0T9-F1
#
_entry.id   AF-A0A2N3H0T9-F1
#
_cell.length_a   1.000
_cell.length_b   1.000
_cell.length_c   1.000
_cell.angle_alpha   90.00
_cell.angle_beta   90.00
_cell.angle_gamma   90.00
#
_symmetry.space_group_name_H-M   'P 1'
#
loop_
_entity.id
_entity.type
_entity.pdbx_description
1 polymer ?
#
loop_
_entity_poly.entity_id
_entity_poly.type
_entity_poly.pdbx_seq_one_letter_code
_entity_poly.pdbx_strand_id
1 'polypeptide(L)'
;MARDRAFREWRLQEVLPAEMDVVSARDIVLDCFYTVHGAHFEATKTQLGVSADEKRVRQSAKGALRLAFRHTGGSFDAPTKMQLEKVIDYLDEQSRSWGTPEEVIRKHRAELQRVVARVRES
;
A
#
# COMPACT_ATOMS: atom_id res chain seq x y z
N MET A 1 -4.36 -27.85 -5.44
CA MET A 1 -4.51 -26.68 -6.33
C MET A 1 -4.38 -25.43 -5.47
N ALA A 2 -3.20 -24.80 -5.47
CA ALA A 2 -2.94 -23.63 -4.65
C ALA A 2 -3.52 -22.39 -5.35
N ARG A 3 -4.71 -22.01 -4.87
CA ARG A 3 -5.38 -20.70 -4.93
C ARG A 3 -4.63 -19.63 -5.74
N ASP A 4 -5.17 -19.25 -6.89
CA ASP A 4 -4.97 -17.93 -7.47
C ASP A 4 -5.35 -16.88 -6.42
N ARG A 5 -4.36 -16.42 -5.64
CA ARG A 5 -4.50 -15.17 -4.89
C ARG A 5 -4.48 -14.09 -5.96
N ALA A 6 -5.66 -13.58 -6.30
CA ALA A 6 -5.84 -12.57 -7.34
C ALA A 6 -5.26 -11.23 -6.87
N PHE A 7 -3.94 -11.12 -6.85
CA PHE A 7 -3.23 -9.85 -6.71
C PHE A 7 -3.49 -9.05 -7.99
N ARG A 8 -4.09 -7.86 -7.85
CA ARG A 8 -4.39 -7.02 -9.01
C ARG A 8 -3.17 -6.20 -9.37
N GLU A 9 -2.96 -5.95 -10.66
CA GLU A 9 -2.00 -4.94 -11.09
C GLU A 9 -2.57 -3.55 -10.79
N TRP A 10 -1.82 -2.74 -10.07
CA TRP A 10 -2.01 -1.31 -9.99
C TRP A 10 -0.96 -0.63 -10.87
N ARG A 11 -1.39 0.39 -11.59
CA ARG A 11 -0.49 1.29 -12.30
C ARG A 11 -0.88 2.70 -11.93
N LEU A 12 0.12 3.55 -11.81
CA LEU A 12 -0.06 4.97 -11.69
C LEU A 12 -0.74 5.50 -12.96
N GLN A 13 -2.07 5.65 -12.93
CA GLN A 13 -2.87 6.14 -14.05
C GLN A 13 -2.84 7.68 -14.14
N GLU A 14 -2.54 8.35 -13.02
CA GLU A 14 -2.60 9.80 -12.92
C GLU A 14 -1.29 10.45 -13.37
N VAL A 15 -1.42 11.56 -14.08
CA VAL A 15 -0.29 12.47 -14.32
C VAL A 15 0.06 13.11 -12.99
N LEU A 16 1.16 12.65 -12.38
CA LEU A 16 1.64 13.24 -11.15
C LEU A 16 2.02 14.71 -11.39
N PRO A 17 1.63 15.64 -10.48
CA PRO A 17 2.09 17.01 -10.54
C PRO A 17 3.62 17.07 -10.41
N ALA A 18 4.22 18.19 -10.84
CA ALA A 18 5.67 18.39 -10.74
C ALA A 18 6.18 18.24 -9.30
N GLU A 19 5.37 18.69 -8.34
CA GLU A 19 5.59 18.51 -6.91
C GLU A 19 4.28 18.14 -6.22
N MET A 20 4.36 17.32 -5.18
CA MET A 20 3.23 16.96 -4.32
C MET A 20 3.58 17.07 -2.85
N ASP A 21 2.55 17.27 -2.03
CA ASP A 21 2.70 17.14 -0.59
C ASP A 21 2.75 15.66 -0.16
N VAL A 22 3.31 15.43 1.00
CA VAL A 22 3.54 14.10 1.58
C VAL A 22 2.23 13.37 1.93
N VAL A 23 1.15 14.10 2.19
CA VAL A 23 -0.16 13.53 2.54
C VAL A 23 -0.82 12.94 1.28
N SER A 24 -0.75 13.64 0.15
CA SER A 24 -1.17 13.14 -1.15
C SER A 24 -0.39 11.90 -1.57
N ALA A 25 0.93 11.89 -1.38
CA ALA A 25 1.77 10.72 -1.67
C ALA A 25 1.38 9.49 -0.82
N ARG A 26 1.10 9.69 0.48
CA ARG A 26 0.62 8.63 1.38
C ARG A 26 -0.71 8.04 0.89
N ASP A 27 -1.63 8.88 0.43
CA ASP A 27 -2.94 8.41 -0.02
C ASP A 27 -2.83 7.61 -1.32
N ILE A 28 -1.91 7.97 -2.21
CA ILE A 28 -1.57 7.15 -3.40
C ILE A 28 -0.96 5.80 -2.98
N VAL A 29 -0.05 5.78 -1.99
CA VAL A 29 0.49 4.52 -1.45
C VAL A 29 -0.63 3.64 -0.91
N LEU A 30 -1.61 4.22 -0.21
CA LEU A 30 -2.78 3.49 0.30
C LEU A 30 -3.60 2.89 -0.85
N ASP A 31 -3.88 3.65 -1.90
CA ASP A 31 -4.69 3.19 -3.02
C ASP A 31 -3.99 2.12 -3.85
N CYS A 32 -2.68 2.26 -4.06
CA CYS A 32 -1.84 1.19 -4.63
C CYS A 32 -1.95 -0.08 -3.78
N PHE A 33 -1.70 0.03 -2.48
CA PHE A 33 -1.69 -1.12 -1.57
C PHE A 33 -3.07 -1.80 -1.48
N TYR A 34 -4.14 -1.03 -1.41
CA TYR A 34 -5.51 -1.54 -1.45
C TYR A 34 -5.82 -2.26 -2.76
N THR A 35 -5.39 -1.70 -3.90
CA THR A 35 -5.64 -2.32 -5.21
C THR A 35 -4.96 -3.69 -5.30
N VAL A 36 -3.70 -3.78 -4.89
CA VAL A 36 -2.93 -5.04 -4.96
C VAL A 36 -3.46 -6.09 -3.99
N HIS A 37 -3.78 -5.70 -2.74
CA HIS A 37 -4.07 -6.62 -1.65
C HIS A 37 -5.54 -6.67 -1.22
N GLY A 38 -6.45 -5.94 -1.88
CA GLY A 38 -7.87 -5.88 -1.52
C GLY A 38 -8.52 -7.26 -1.47
N ALA A 39 -8.27 -8.11 -2.46
CA ALA A 39 -8.76 -9.49 -2.49
C ALA A 39 -8.20 -10.36 -1.34
N HIS A 40 -6.97 -10.09 -0.90
CA HIS A 40 -6.40 -10.75 0.27
C HIS A 40 -7.17 -10.35 1.55
N PHE A 41 -7.39 -9.05 1.77
CA PHE A 41 -8.16 -8.56 2.91
C PHE A 41 -9.61 -9.05 2.90
N GLU A 42 -10.24 -9.09 1.73
CA GLU A 42 -11.58 -9.66 1.53
C GLU A 42 -11.62 -11.14 1.94
N ALA A 43 -10.70 -11.95 1.40
CA ALA A 43 -10.61 -13.37 1.72
C ALA A 43 -10.39 -13.63 3.22
N THR A 44 -9.50 -12.85 3.87
CA THR A 44 -9.27 -12.94 5.32
C THR A 44 -10.52 -12.60 6.12
N LYS A 45 -11.28 -11.56 5.72
CA LYS A 45 -12.52 -11.19 6.39
C LYS A 45 -13.60 -12.27 6.28
N THR A 46 -13.77 -12.81 5.08
CA THR A 46 -14.71 -13.92 4.85
C THR A 46 -14.36 -15.14 5.70
N GLN A 47 -13.07 -15.48 5.83
CA GLN A 47 -12.61 -16.58 6.69
C GLN A 47 -12.88 -16.33 8.18
N LEU A 48 -12.84 -15.07 8.62
CA LEU A 48 -13.13 -14.67 10.00
C LEU A 48 -14.64 -14.50 10.27
N GLY A 49 -15.51 -14.70 9.27
CA GLY A 49 -16.96 -14.53 9.41
C GLY A 49 -17.39 -13.07 9.63
N VAL A 50 -16.58 -12.10 9.20
CA VAL A 50 -16.89 -10.67 9.32
C VAL A 50 -17.21 -10.06 7.94
N SER A 51 -17.94 -8.93 7.91
CA SER A 51 -18.30 -8.26 6.66
C SER A 51 -17.05 -7.94 5.82
N ALA A 52 -17.11 -8.36 4.55
CA ALA A 52 -16.09 -8.13 3.53
C ALA A 52 -16.53 -7.08 2.49
N ASP A 53 -17.47 -6.20 2.84
CA ASP A 53 -17.84 -5.07 1.99
C ASP A 53 -16.63 -4.15 1.70
N GLU A 54 -16.69 -3.45 0.56
CA GLU A 54 -15.59 -2.64 0.04
C GLU A 54 -15.05 -1.63 1.07
N LYS A 55 -15.96 -0.96 1.80
CA LYS A 55 -15.60 0.02 2.83
C LYS A 55 -14.79 -0.65 3.95
N ARG A 56 -15.18 -1.84 4.39
CA ARG A 56 -14.45 -2.61 5.40
C ARG A 56 -13.11 -3.13 4.90
N VAL A 57 -13.02 -3.55 3.64
CA VAL A 57 -11.75 -3.98 3.01
C VAL A 57 -10.78 -2.80 2.94
N ARG A 58 -11.24 -1.63 2.47
CA ARG A 58 -10.42 -0.42 2.42
C ARG A 58 -9.98 0.06 3.82
N GLN A 59 -10.84 -0.09 4.82
CA GLN A 59 -10.46 0.15 6.23
C GLN A 59 -9.33 -0.78 6.70
N SER A 60 -9.33 -2.05 6.28
CA SER A 60 -8.24 -2.98 6.61
C SER A 60 -6.92 -2.60 5.94
N ALA A 61 -6.94 -2.21 4.66
CA ALA A 61 -5.76 -1.68 3.98
C ALA A 61 -5.21 -0.42 4.69
N LYS A 62 -6.08 0.52 5.06
CA LYS A 62 -5.70 1.71 5.84
C LYS A 62 -5.13 1.35 7.21
N GLY A 63 -5.72 0.37 7.89
CA GLY A 63 -5.22 -0.14 9.17
C GLY A 63 -3.82 -0.74 9.06
N ALA A 64 -3.57 -1.54 8.03
CA ALA A 64 -2.25 -2.10 7.74
C ALA A 64 -1.22 -1.00 7.45
N LEU A 65 -1.58 0.02 6.67
CA LEU A 65 -0.69 1.15 6.39
C LEU A 65 -0.37 1.96 7.66
N ARG A 66 -1.37 2.22 8.53
CA ARG A 66 -1.14 2.86 9.84
C ARG A 66 -0.20 2.05 10.72
N LEU A 67 -0.31 0.73 10.69
CA LEU A 67 0.58 -0.16 11.43
C LEU A 67 2.01 -0.12 10.87
N ALA A 68 2.17 -0.11 9.55
CA ALA A 68 3.47 0.05 8.90
C ALA A 68 4.18 1.35 9.33
N PHE A 69 3.46 2.48 9.34
CA PHE A 69 4.01 3.73 9.87
C PHE A 69 4.48 3.60 11.33
N ARG A 70 3.71 2.93 12.19
CA ARG A 70 4.13 2.72 13.58
C ARG A 70 5.39 1.86 13.68
N HIS A 71 5.50 0.79 12.88
CA HIS A 71 6.68 -0.08 12.87
C HIS A 71 7.94 0.64 12.38
N THR A 72 7.80 1.63 11.49
CA THR A 72 8.92 2.41 10.98
C THR A 72 9.22 3.67 11.79
N GLY A 73 8.55 3.85 12.94
CA GLY A 73 8.74 5.00 13.82
C GLY A 73 8.13 6.31 13.30
N GLY A 74 7.10 6.22 12.45
CA GLY A 74 6.43 7.35 11.82
C GLY A 74 4.94 7.51 12.17
N SER A 75 4.34 8.53 11.58
CA SER A 75 2.92 8.85 11.74
C SER A 75 2.20 8.79 10.41
N PHE A 76 1.12 8.01 10.36
CA PHE A 76 0.24 8.04 9.19
C PHE A 76 -0.43 9.41 9.01
N ASP A 77 -0.82 10.06 10.11
CA ASP A 77 -1.59 11.31 10.05
C ASP A 77 -0.69 12.53 9.80
N ALA A 78 0.60 12.44 10.14
CA ALA A 78 1.61 13.45 9.88
C ALA A 78 2.88 12.79 9.29
N PRO A 79 2.82 12.28 8.05
CA PRO A 79 3.93 11.56 7.45
C PRO A 79 5.05 12.52 7.02
N THR A 80 6.27 11.99 6.93
CA THR A 80 7.40 12.63 6.26
C THR A 80 7.84 11.81 5.05
N LYS A 81 8.57 12.42 4.11
CA LYS A 81 9.11 11.73 2.93
C LYS A 81 9.96 10.51 3.31
N MET A 82 10.90 10.69 4.25
CA MET A 82 11.74 9.60 4.77
C MET A 82 10.91 8.47 5.40
N GLN A 83 9.82 8.80 6.11
CA GLN A 83 8.94 7.77 6.68
C GLN A 83 8.18 7.02 5.59
N LEU A 84 7.74 7.67 4.52
CA LEU A 84 7.10 7.01 3.39
C LEU A 84 8.02 5.98 2.73
N GLU A 85 9.29 6.32 2.51
CA GLU A 85 10.28 5.39 1.95
C GLU A 85 10.42 4.13 2.83
N LYS A 86 10.61 4.32 4.14
CA LYS A 86 10.69 3.21 5.10
C LYS A 86 9.41 2.37 5.12
N VAL A 87 8.24 3.02 4.99
CA VAL A 87 6.95 2.32 4.94
C VAL A 87 6.85 1.47 3.68
N ILE A 88 7.29 1.97 2.51
CA ILE A 88 7.31 1.19 1.27
C ILE A 88 8.20 -0.05 1.43
N ASP A 89 9.38 0.11 2.05
CA ASP A 89 10.26 -1.03 2.36
C ASP A 89 9.58 -2.08 3.24
N TYR A 90 8.92 -1.63 4.31
CA TYR A 90 8.18 -2.52 5.20
C TYR A 90 7.02 -3.23 4.47
N LEU A 91 6.26 -2.52 3.63
CA LEU A 91 5.13 -3.10 2.90
C LEU A 91 5.57 -4.16 1.89
N ASP A 92 6.74 -4.02 1.28
CA ASP A 92 7.30 -5.04 0.40
C ASP A 92 7.62 -6.33 1.16
N GLU A 93 8.21 -6.22 2.34
CA GLU A 93 8.45 -7.38 3.22
C GLU A 93 7.14 -8.05 3.64
N GLN A 94 6.12 -7.26 4.00
CA GLN A 94 4.79 -7.79 4.32
C GLN A 94 4.16 -8.49 3.10
N SER A 95 4.27 -7.89 1.93
CA SER A 95 3.74 -8.45 0.67
C SER A 95 4.40 -9.80 0.35
N ARG A 96 5.71 -9.91 0.53
CA ARG A 96 6.44 -11.19 0.41
C ARG A 96 5.90 -12.23 1.40
N SER A 97 5.68 -11.83 2.66
CA SER A 97 5.16 -12.74 3.69
C SER A 97 3.74 -13.26 3.36
N TRP A 98 2.97 -12.48 2.61
CA TRP A 98 1.64 -12.87 2.13
C TRP A 98 1.68 -13.63 0.80
N GLY A 99 2.86 -13.98 0.30
CA GLY A 99 3.05 -14.73 -0.94
C GLY A 99 2.74 -13.93 -2.21
N THR A 100 2.82 -12.59 -2.16
CA THR A 100 2.76 -11.77 -3.37
C THR A 100 4.01 -12.06 -4.22
N PRO A 101 3.86 -12.32 -5.53
CA PRO A 101 5.01 -12.59 -6.40
C PRO A 101 6.00 -11.42 -6.42
N GLU A 102 7.30 -11.72 -6.41
CA GLU A 102 8.37 -10.71 -6.39
C GLU A 102 8.28 -9.74 -7.58
N GLU A 103 7.85 -10.21 -8.76
CA GLU A 103 7.65 -9.33 -9.91
C GLU A 103 6.56 -8.28 -9.69
N VAL A 104 5.50 -8.63 -8.95
CA VAL A 104 4.40 -7.75 -8.63
C VAL A 104 4.91 -6.71 -7.65
N ILE A 105 5.60 -7.13 -6.59
CA ILE A 105 6.21 -6.22 -5.61
C ILE A 105 7.15 -5.22 -6.31
N ARG A 106 8.06 -5.71 -7.14
CA ARG A 106 9.01 -4.87 -7.88
C ARG A 106 8.33 -3.83 -8.78
N LYS A 107 7.29 -4.23 -9.53
CA LYS A 107 6.50 -3.32 -10.38
C LYS A 107 5.88 -2.20 -9.54
N HIS A 108 5.22 -2.54 -8.43
CA HIS A 108 4.56 -1.56 -7.57
C HIS A 108 5.55 -0.65 -6.85
N ARG A 109 6.67 -1.19 -6.34
CA ARG A 109 7.77 -0.39 -5.77
C ARG A 109 8.25 0.66 -6.77
N ALA A 110 8.48 0.29 -8.04
CA ALA A 110 8.95 1.22 -9.04
C ALA A 110 7.97 2.38 -9.26
N GLU A 111 6.66 2.11 -9.27
CA GLU A 111 5.64 3.17 -9.36
C GLU A 111 5.60 4.04 -8.11
N LEU A 112 5.68 3.45 -6.91
CA LEU A 112 5.69 4.20 -5.65
C LEU A 112 6.96 5.06 -5.50
N GLN A 113 8.11 4.62 -6.02
CA GLN A 113 9.33 5.44 -6.07
C GLN A 113 9.13 6.70 -6.93
N ARG A 114 8.37 6.60 -8.04
CA ARG A 114 8.02 7.79 -8.86
C ARG A 114 7.15 8.76 -8.09
N VAL A 115 6.24 8.26 -7.24
CA VAL A 115 5.41 9.08 -6.35
C VAL A 115 6.27 9.80 -5.32
N VAL A 116 7.12 9.07 -4.60
CA VAL A 116 8.01 9.63 -3.56
C VAL A 116 8.98 10.67 -4.13
N ALA A 117 9.48 10.46 -5.35
CA ALA A 117 10.36 11.41 -6.02
C ALA A 117 9.72 12.78 -6.29
N ARG A 118 8.38 12.88 -6.30
CA ARG A 118 7.63 14.13 -6.45
C ARG A 118 7.31 14.82 -5.12
N VAL A 119 7.59 14.18 -3.98
CA VAL A 119 7.32 14.77 -2.66
C VAL A 119 8.30 15.89 -2.39
N ARG A 120 7.77 17.08 -2.09
CA ARG A 120 8.58 18.25 -1.69
C ARG A 120 9.44 17.90 -0.47
N GLU A 121 10.71 18.26 -0.52
CA GLU A 121 11.56 18.22 0.67
C GLU A 121 11.05 19.29 1.65
N SER A 122 10.77 18.88 2.88
CA SER A 122 10.30 19.77 3.95
C SER A 122 11.48 20.23 4.79
#